data_AF-A0A5C7PP65-F1
#
_entry.id   AF-A0A5C7PP65-F1
#
_cell.length_a   1.000
_cell.length_b   1.000
_cell.length_c   1.000
_cell.angle_alpha   90.00
_cell.angle_beta   90.00
_cell.angle_gamma   90.00
#
_symmetry.space_group_name_H-M   'P 1'
#
loop_
_entity.id
_entity.type
_entity.pdbx_description
1 polymer ?
#
loop_
_entity_poly.entity_id
_entity_poly.type
_entity_poly.pdbx_seq_one_letter_code
_entity_poly.pdbx_strand_id
1 'polypeptide(L)'
;MPYNGIKARAARERFVKAMMKKGSPDLDVPIRDDSFISSPYGMREHPILHKPMLHEGIDYAAAPGTPIYASEDGWVDGNTPDPVGGYKVTVKHPDGYQTRYLHMKKLSDKGLKGGEIKRGDILGYVGTTGRSTGPHLHFGMRKDNRSVDPKDFFYKDYSGV
;
A
#
# COMPACT_ATOMS: atom_id res chain seq x y z
N MET A 1 14.07 18.29 0.66
CA MET A 1 14.79 18.40 1.96
C MET A 1 14.26 17.30 2.86
N PRO A 2 15.08 16.38 3.41
CA PRO A 2 14.54 15.40 4.35
C PRO A 2 14.22 16.11 5.67
N TYR A 3 13.06 15.79 6.24
CA TYR A 3 12.55 16.36 7.49
C TYR A 3 13.33 15.76 8.68
N ASN A 4 14.60 16.15 8.83
CA ASN A 4 15.49 15.67 9.90
C ASN A 4 15.56 16.67 11.04
N GLY A 5 14.66 16.51 12.02
CA GLY A 5 14.70 17.25 13.28
C GLY A 5 14.26 16.36 14.44
N ILE A 6 14.87 16.55 15.61
CA ILE A 6 14.55 15.83 16.87
C ILE A 6 13.04 15.81 17.18
N LYS A 7 12.30 16.84 16.76
CA LYS A 7 10.83 16.91 16.86
C LYS A 7 10.11 15.83 16.04
N ALA A 8 10.58 15.51 14.83
CA ALA A 8 10.01 14.47 13.99
C ALA A 8 10.21 13.07 14.60
N ARG A 9 11.37 12.85 15.24
CA ARG A 9 11.66 11.63 15.98
C ARG A 9 10.73 11.46 17.19
N ALA A 10 10.55 12.50 17.99
CA ALA A 10 9.65 12.46 19.15
C ALA A 10 8.17 12.28 18.73
N ALA A 11 7.75 12.93 17.64
CA ALA A 11 6.41 12.74 17.07
C ALA A 11 6.21 11.30 16.59
N ARG A 12 7.18 10.73 15.87
CA ARG A 12 7.20 9.33 15.44
C ARG A 12 7.14 8.38 16.64
N GLU A 13 7.95 8.60 17.68
CA GLU A 13 7.95 7.75 18.88
C GLU A 13 6.60 7.77 19.61
N ARG A 14 5.97 8.95 19.76
CA ARG A 14 4.63 9.07 20.36
C ARG A 14 3.56 8.40 19.50
N PHE A 15 3.61 8.60 18.19
CA PHE A 15 2.68 8.02 17.24
C PHE A 15 2.79 6.48 17.22
N VAL A 16 4.01 5.94 17.09
CA VAL A 16 4.27 4.50 17.14
C VAL A 16 3.78 3.90 18.46
N LYS A 17 4.05 4.56 19.60
CA LYS A 17 3.57 4.09 20.91
C LYS A 17 2.04 4.10 21.04
N ALA A 18 1.37 5.10 20.44
CA ALA A 18 -0.09 5.13 20.39
C ALA A 18 -0.65 4.02 19.51
N MET A 19 -0.03 3.77 18.36
CA MET A 19 -0.48 2.71 17.45
C MET A 19 -0.17 1.30 17.97
N MET A 20 0.92 1.06 18.70
CA MET A 20 1.27 -0.25 19.30
C MET A 20 0.26 -0.79 20.33
N LYS A 21 -0.74 0.02 20.71
CA LYS A 21 -1.89 -0.47 21.50
C LYS A 21 -2.98 -1.13 20.64
N LYS A 22 -2.98 -0.84 19.34
CA LYS A 22 -3.89 -1.41 18.35
C LYS A 22 -3.26 -2.74 17.89
N GLY A 23 -4.00 -3.84 18.00
CA GLY A 23 -3.54 -5.18 17.60
C GLY A 23 -3.44 -5.35 16.08
N SER A 24 -3.87 -6.50 15.55
CA SER A 24 -3.87 -6.72 14.09
C SER A 24 -4.56 -5.58 13.32
N PRO A 25 -4.03 -5.18 12.13
CA PRO A 25 -4.63 -4.14 11.31
C PRO A 25 -6.05 -4.48 10.88
N ASP A 26 -6.85 -3.45 10.75
CA ASP A 26 -8.25 -3.52 10.35
C ASP A 26 -8.41 -2.71 9.06
N LEU A 27 -8.00 -3.28 7.93
CA LEU A 27 -7.76 -2.55 6.69
C LEU A 27 -9.06 -2.04 6.06
N ASP A 28 -9.08 -0.78 5.65
CA ASP A 28 -10.09 -0.23 4.71
C ASP A 28 -9.65 -0.46 3.25
N VAL A 29 -10.61 -0.47 2.34
CA VAL A 29 -10.34 -0.69 0.91
C VAL A 29 -9.49 0.48 0.37
N PRO A 30 -8.33 0.20 -0.27
CA PRO A 30 -7.38 1.25 -0.69
C PRO A 30 -7.85 2.02 -1.93
N ILE A 31 -8.95 1.63 -2.55
CA ILE A 31 -9.51 2.23 -3.76
C ILE A 31 -11.04 2.11 -3.70
N ARG A 32 -11.73 3.22 -3.91
CA ARG A 32 -13.19 3.33 -3.67
C ARG A 32 -14.01 3.54 -4.94
N ASP A 33 -13.38 4.10 -5.97
CA ASP A 33 -14.04 4.44 -7.24
C ASP A 33 -13.92 3.25 -8.21
N ASP A 34 -14.98 3.01 -9.00
CA ASP A 34 -15.10 2.07 -10.14
C ASP A 34 -13.85 1.19 -10.39
N SER A 35 -13.66 0.24 -9.49
CA SER A 35 -12.53 -0.68 -9.50
C SER A 35 -13.02 -2.08 -9.13
N PHE A 36 -12.30 -3.07 -9.63
CA PHE A 36 -12.56 -4.48 -9.36
C PHE A 36 -11.24 -5.20 -9.15
N ILE A 37 -11.28 -6.33 -8.45
CA ILE A 37 -10.10 -7.18 -8.27
C ILE A 37 -9.80 -7.87 -9.60
N SER A 38 -8.72 -7.44 -10.26
CA SER A 38 -8.27 -8.06 -11.52
C SER A 38 -7.37 -9.26 -11.26
N SER A 39 -6.69 -9.31 -10.12
CA SER A 39 -5.81 -10.41 -9.74
C SER A 39 -5.73 -10.55 -8.22
N PRO A 40 -6.12 -11.70 -7.63
CA PRO A 40 -6.02 -11.93 -6.19
C PRO A 40 -4.57 -12.22 -5.76
N TYR A 41 -4.35 -12.19 -4.44
CA TYR A 41 -3.16 -12.75 -3.82
C TYR A 41 -3.07 -14.26 -4.07
N GLY A 42 -1.85 -14.80 -4.13
CA GLY A 42 -1.60 -16.24 -4.14
C GLY A 42 -0.85 -16.74 -5.38
N MET A 43 -0.72 -18.06 -5.47
CA MET A 43 -0.01 -18.69 -6.59
C MET A 43 -0.81 -18.55 -7.88
N ARG A 44 -0.18 -17.97 -8.90
CA ARG A 44 -0.74 -17.85 -10.24
C ARG A 44 0.33 -18.01 -11.30
N GLU A 45 -0.08 -18.22 -12.55
CA GLU A 45 0.85 -18.18 -13.66
C GLU A 45 1.39 -16.75 -13.86
N HIS A 46 2.71 -16.61 -13.95
CA HIS A 46 3.34 -15.33 -14.20
C HIS A 46 3.14 -14.92 -15.66
N PRO A 47 2.53 -13.76 -15.96
CA PRO A 47 2.03 -13.41 -17.29
C PRO A 47 3.11 -13.26 -18.36
N ILE A 48 4.37 -13.10 -17.95
CA ILE A 48 5.52 -12.95 -18.86
C ILE A 48 6.42 -14.20 -18.86
N LEU A 49 6.41 -14.98 -17.78
CA LEU A 49 7.36 -16.08 -17.59
C LEU A 49 6.72 -17.45 -17.74
N HIS A 50 5.38 -17.51 -17.80
CA HIS A 50 4.58 -18.75 -17.92
C HIS A 50 4.95 -19.80 -16.88
N LYS A 51 5.25 -19.35 -15.66
CA LYS A 51 5.62 -20.19 -14.53
C LYS A 51 4.76 -19.84 -13.31
N PRO A 52 4.39 -20.82 -12.47
CA PRO A 52 3.74 -20.55 -11.20
C PRO A 52 4.62 -19.64 -10.34
N MET A 53 4.10 -18.47 -9.98
CA MET A 53 4.76 -17.51 -9.09
C MET A 53 3.75 -16.94 -8.11
N LEU A 54 4.23 -16.64 -6.91
CA LEU A 54 3.43 -15.99 -5.89
C LEU A 54 3.18 -14.54 -6.29
N HIS A 55 1.90 -14.16 -6.31
CA HIS A 55 1.49 -12.77 -6.37
C HIS A 55 1.41 -12.19 -4.96
N GLU A 56 2.35 -11.33 -4.59
CA GLU A 56 2.50 -10.78 -3.22
C GLU A 56 1.50 -9.65 -2.86
N GLY A 57 0.33 -9.62 -3.52
CA GLY A 57 -0.68 -8.59 -3.33
C GLY A 57 -1.96 -8.86 -4.10
N ILE A 58 -2.88 -7.91 -4.04
CA ILE A 58 -4.12 -7.86 -4.79
C ILE A 58 -4.00 -6.72 -5.81
N ASP A 59 -4.29 -7.02 -7.08
CA ASP A 59 -4.36 -6.00 -8.12
C ASP A 59 -5.81 -5.50 -8.25
N TYR A 60 -5.98 -4.19 -8.16
CA TYR A 60 -7.23 -3.50 -8.42
C TYR A 60 -7.13 -2.75 -9.74
N ALA A 61 -7.85 -3.19 -10.76
CA ALA A 61 -7.94 -2.47 -12.02
C ALA A 61 -8.79 -1.21 -11.83
N ALA A 62 -8.29 -0.06 -12.28
CA ALA A 62 -9.00 1.21 -12.22
C ALA A 62 -8.44 2.20 -13.25
N ALA A 63 -9.19 3.26 -13.57
CA ALA A 63 -8.75 4.28 -14.50
C ALA A 63 -7.45 4.99 -14.02
N PRO A 64 -6.55 5.39 -14.93
CA PRO A 64 -5.40 6.23 -14.56
C PRO A 64 -5.86 7.51 -13.87
N GLY A 65 -5.25 7.83 -12.73
CA GLY A 65 -5.60 9.00 -11.93
C GLY A 65 -6.62 8.74 -10.83
N THR A 66 -7.21 7.55 -10.72
CA THR A 66 -8.07 7.18 -9.58
C THR A 66 -7.29 7.34 -8.27
N PRO A 67 -7.83 8.01 -7.23
CA PRO A 67 -7.17 8.16 -5.94
C PRO A 67 -6.90 6.81 -5.25
N ILE A 68 -5.73 6.70 -4.62
CA ILE A 68 -5.32 5.57 -3.79
C ILE A 68 -5.23 6.04 -2.35
N TYR A 69 -5.93 5.33 -1.46
CA TYR A 69 -6.08 5.66 -0.05
C TYR A 69 -5.25 4.74 0.85
N ALA A 70 -4.77 5.27 1.97
CA ALA A 70 -4.17 4.48 3.03
C ALA A 70 -5.24 3.59 3.69
N SER A 71 -5.03 2.28 3.67
CA SER A 71 -5.93 1.31 4.28
C SER A 71 -5.92 1.33 5.81
N GLU A 72 -4.87 1.86 6.43
CA GLU A 72 -4.75 1.94 7.89
C GLU A 72 -3.79 3.06 8.30
N ASP A 73 -3.96 3.54 9.53
CA ASP A 73 -3.03 4.44 10.19
C ASP A 73 -1.61 3.89 10.18
N GLY A 74 -0.63 4.73 9.90
CA GLY A 74 0.76 4.30 9.85
C GLY A 74 1.75 5.42 9.58
N TRP A 75 2.97 5.01 9.23
CA TRP A 75 4.07 5.93 9.01
C TRP A 75 4.84 5.61 7.73
N VAL A 76 5.17 6.64 6.96
CA VAL A 76 5.97 6.53 5.74
C VAL A 76 7.34 7.14 6.01
N ASP A 77 8.40 6.32 5.97
CA ASP A 77 9.79 6.79 6.16
C ASP A 77 10.45 7.28 4.85
N GLY A 78 9.75 7.18 3.72
CA GLY A 78 10.22 7.64 2.41
C GLY A 78 9.53 6.92 1.25
N ASN A 79 9.64 7.50 0.07
CA ASN A 79 9.25 6.89 -1.20
C ASN A 79 10.46 6.94 -2.14
N THR A 80 10.69 5.85 -2.86
CA THR A 80 11.69 5.82 -3.92
C THR A 80 11.13 4.93 -5.00
N PRO A 81 10.98 5.45 -6.24
CA PRO A 81 10.54 4.61 -7.33
C PRO A 81 11.60 3.55 -7.63
N ASP A 82 11.15 2.37 -8.06
CA ASP A 82 12.02 1.31 -8.51
C ASP A 82 11.52 0.71 -9.84
N PRO A 83 12.36 -0.04 -10.58
CA PRO A 83 11.98 -0.56 -11.88
C PRO A 83 10.77 -1.51 -11.86
N VAL A 84 10.51 -2.19 -10.74
CA VAL A 84 9.40 -3.14 -10.60
C VAL A 84 8.16 -2.41 -10.11
N GLY A 85 8.24 -1.76 -8.95
CA GLY A 85 7.08 -1.15 -8.29
C GLY A 85 6.69 0.24 -8.81
N GLY A 86 7.52 0.87 -9.65
CA GLY A 86 7.29 2.22 -10.14
C GLY A 86 7.22 3.22 -8.98
N TYR A 87 6.40 4.26 -9.12
CA TYR A 87 6.07 5.11 -7.99
C TYR A 87 5.23 4.33 -6.96
N LYS A 88 5.72 4.27 -5.74
CA LYS A 88 5.12 3.48 -4.67
C LYS A 88 5.18 4.16 -3.33
N VAL A 89 4.27 3.78 -2.45
CA VAL A 89 4.27 4.12 -1.03
C VAL A 89 4.25 2.83 -0.22
N THR A 90 5.03 2.79 0.86
CA THR A 90 4.94 1.73 1.87
C THR A 90 4.62 2.39 3.20
N VAL A 91 3.48 2.02 3.77
CA VAL A 91 3.02 2.51 5.07
C VAL A 91 3.35 1.44 6.10
N LYS A 92 4.13 1.80 7.12
CA LYS A 92 4.45 0.93 8.26
C LYS A 92 3.38 1.09 9.32
N HIS A 93 2.89 -0.04 9.81
CA HIS A 93 1.90 -0.16 10.87
C HIS A 93 2.56 -0.76 12.12
N PRO A 94 1.85 -0.82 13.26
CA PRO A 94 2.30 -1.55 14.45
C PRO A 94 2.63 -3.00 14.19
N ASP A 95 3.27 -3.62 15.18
CA ASP A 95 3.53 -5.06 15.23
C ASP A 95 4.19 -5.61 13.96
N GLY A 96 5.00 -4.82 13.27
CA GLY A 96 5.72 -5.28 12.06
C GLY A 96 4.84 -5.42 10.81
N TYR A 97 3.59 -4.94 10.84
CA TYR A 97 2.72 -4.91 9.66
C TYR A 97 3.09 -3.77 8.72
N GLN A 98 2.91 -3.98 7.41
CA GLN A 98 3.15 -2.98 6.37
C GLN A 98 2.16 -3.15 5.24
N THR A 99 1.63 -2.05 4.70
CA THR A 99 0.89 -2.03 3.43
C THR A 99 1.72 -1.35 2.34
N ARG A 100 1.61 -1.87 1.12
CA ARG A 100 2.37 -1.43 -0.06
C ARG A 100 1.41 -1.07 -1.18
N TYR A 101 1.66 0.08 -1.80
CA TYR A 101 0.82 0.65 -2.85
C TYR A 101 1.72 1.00 -4.04
N LEU A 102 1.60 0.25 -5.13
CA LEU A 102 2.55 0.28 -6.26
C LEU A 102 1.91 0.82 -7.55
N HIS A 103 2.74 1.02 -8.57
CA HIS A 103 2.38 1.39 -9.95
C HIS A 103 1.71 2.76 -10.10
N MET A 104 1.87 3.66 -9.13
CA MET A 104 1.22 4.97 -9.15
C MET A 104 1.68 5.81 -10.36
N LYS A 105 0.81 6.68 -10.87
CA LYS A 105 1.20 7.70 -11.86
C LYS A 105 1.98 8.83 -11.20
N LYS A 106 1.55 9.21 -9.99
CA LYS A 106 2.18 10.23 -9.14
C LYS A 106 1.78 10.00 -7.68
N LEU A 107 2.62 10.44 -6.77
CA LEU A 107 2.30 10.48 -5.34
C LEU A 107 1.51 11.75 -5.02
N SER A 108 0.70 11.70 -3.97
CA SER A 108 0.15 12.92 -3.37
C SER A 108 1.23 13.67 -2.59
N ASP A 109 0.98 14.92 -2.22
CA ASP A 109 1.87 15.65 -1.31
C ASP A 109 2.16 14.88 -0.02
N LYS A 110 1.17 14.17 0.51
CA LYS A 110 1.28 13.41 1.75
C LYS A 110 2.09 12.13 1.55
N GLY A 111 1.85 11.39 0.47
CA GLY A 111 2.68 10.24 0.09
C GLY A 111 4.13 10.63 -0.23
N LEU A 112 4.34 11.81 -0.82
CA LEU A 112 5.66 12.32 -1.17
C LEU A 112 6.47 12.78 0.06
N LYS A 113 5.85 13.55 0.96
CA LYS A 113 6.50 14.06 2.18
C LYS A 113 6.76 12.94 3.19
N GLY A 114 5.89 11.93 3.22
CA GLY A 114 5.91 10.88 4.24
C GLY A 114 5.51 11.39 5.62
N GLY A 115 5.91 10.67 6.66
CA GLY A 115 5.52 10.94 8.04
C GLY A 115 4.24 10.20 8.44
N GLU A 116 3.45 10.84 9.30
CA GLU A 116 2.18 10.28 9.80
C GLU A 116 1.13 10.20 8.68
N ILE A 117 0.59 9.00 8.52
CA ILE A 117 -0.51 8.66 7.62
C ILE A 117 -1.69 8.17 8.48
N LYS A 118 -2.88 8.65 8.15
CA LYS A 118 -4.16 8.21 8.67
C LYS A 118 -4.88 7.37 7.63
N ARG A 119 -5.65 6.40 8.10
CA ARG A 119 -6.61 5.68 7.26
C ARG A 119 -7.45 6.68 6.44
N GLY A 120 -7.57 6.43 5.14
CA GLY A 120 -8.30 7.29 4.21
C GLY A 120 -7.52 8.50 3.67
N ASP A 121 -6.26 8.72 4.08
CA ASP A 121 -5.40 9.69 3.40
C ASP A 121 -5.09 9.25 1.98
N ILE A 122 -5.11 10.19 1.03
CA ILE A 122 -4.67 9.94 -0.34
C ILE A 122 -3.14 9.81 -0.35
N LEU A 123 -2.63 8.66 -0.79
CA LEU A 123 -1.19 8.37 -0.93
C LEU A 123 -0.68 8.70 -2.34
N GLY A 124 -1.55 8.61 -3.33
CA GLY A 124 -1.23 8.84 -4.72
C GLY A 124 -2.38 8.48 -5.63
N TYR A 125 -2.07 8.24 -6.89
CA TYR A 125 -3.07 8.02 -7.93
C TYR A 125 -2.67 6.87 -8.85
N VAL A 126 -3.64 6.06 -9.25
CA VAL A 126 -3.46 4.90 -10.13
C VAL A 126 -2.71 5.30 -11.39
N GLY A 127 -1.78 4.44 -11.79
CA GLY A 127 -0.99 4.61 -12.99
C GLY A 127 -0.55 3.26 -13.55
N THR A 128 0.56 3.27 -14.28
CA THR A 128 1.14 2.07 -14.88
C THR A 128 2.67 2.13 -14.85
N THR A 129 3.25 2.75 -13.82
CA THR A 129 4.71 2.88 -13.71
C THR A 129 5.36 1.60 -13.20
N GLY A 130 6.65 1.42 -13.51
CA GLY A 130 7.35 0.18 -13.22
C GLY A 130 6.92 -0.96 -14.16
N ARG A 131 6.93 -2.19 -13.67
CA ARG A 131 6.53 -3.37 -14.44
C ARG A 131 5.04 -3.64 -14.29
N SER A 132 4.25 -3.00 -15.14
CA SER A 132 2.80 -3.12 -15.19
C SER A 132 2.32 -3.42 -16.61
N THR A 133 1.26 -4.21 -16.76
CA THR A 133 0.60 -4.49 -18.05
C THR A 133 -0.50 -3.49 -18.40
N GLY A 134 -0.95 -2.67 -17.44
CA GLY A 134 -2.00 -1.68 -17.64
C GLY A 134 -2.33 -0.91 -16.35
N PRO A 135 -3.24 0.08 -16.41
CA PRO A 135 -3.59 0.87 -15.24
C PRO A 135 -4.21 0.04 -14.10
N HIS A 136 -3.50 -0.03 -12.97
CA HIS A 136 -4.00 -0.71 -11.76
C HIS A 136 -3.24 -0.24 -10.51
N LEU A 137 -3.81 -0.54 -9.34
CA LEU A 137 -3.11 -0.52 -8.06
C LEU A 137 -2.70 -1.95 -7.72
N HIS A 138 -1.40 -2.18 -7.48
CA HIS A 138 -0.94 -3.38 -6.78
C HIS A 138 -0.86 -3.10 -5.28
N PHE A 139 -1.73 -3.76 -4.51
CA PHE A 139 -1.85 -3.61 -3.06
C PHE A 139 -1.29 -4.83 -2.33
N GLY A 140 -0.16 -4.67 -1.65
CA GLY A 140 0.50 -5.74 -0.91
C GLY A 140 0.42 -5.54 0.59
N MET A 141 0.41 -6.64 1.34
CA MET A 141 0.56 -6.63 2.79
C MET A 141 1.75 -7.48 3.22
N ARG A 142 2.44 -7.03 4.27
CA ARG A 142 3.52 -7.78 4.91
C ARG A 142 3.36 -7.81 6.43
N LYS A 143 3.79 -8.90 7.05
CA LYS A 143 4.04 -9.05 8.48
C LYS A 143 5.48 -9.51 8.68
N ASP A 144 6.25 -8.76 9.45
CA ASP A 144 7.67 -9.07 9.73
C ASP A 144 8.47 -9.35 8.45
N ASN A 145 8.24 -8.49 7.45
CA ASN A 145 8.85 -8.54 6.11
C ASN A 145 8.47 -9.75 5.23
N ARG A 146 7.52 -10.60 5.67
CA ARG A 146 6.94 -11.68 4.86
C ARG A 146 5.62 -11.24 4.27
N SER A 147 5.37 -11.60 3.01
CA SER A 147 4.09 -11.31 2.36
C SER A 147 2.97 -12.15 2.99
N VAL A 148 1.82 -11.53 3.21
CA VAL A 148 0.59 -12.17 3.70
C VAL A 148 -0.57 -11.74 2.82
N ASP A 149 -1.64 -12.54 2.76
CA ASP A 149 -2.83 -12.18 2.00
C ASP A 149 -3.52 -10.98 2.66
N PRO A 150 -3.67 -9.83 1.96
CA PRO A 150 -4.38 -8.69 2.53
C PRO A 150 -5.86 -8.99 2.83
N LYS A 151 -6.46 -9.99 2.18
CA LYS A 151 -7.87 -10.36 2.37
C LYS A 151 -8.20 -10.71 3.83
N ASP A 152 -7.25 -11.31 4.55
CA ASP A 152 -7.42 -11.76 5.94
C ASP A 152 -7.50 -10.60 6.95
N PHE A 153 -7.30 -9.36 6.51
CA PHE A 153 -7.17 -8.18 7.38
C PHE A 153 -8.19 -7.08 7.07
N PHE A 154 -9.09 -7.24 6.10
CA PHE A 154 -10.15 -6.27 5.88
C PHE A 154 -11.24 -6.38 6.96
N TYR A 155 -11.74 -5.22 7.41
CA TYR A 155 -12.72 -5.13 8.51
C TYR A 155 -14.13 -5.66 8.17
N LYS A 156 -14.39 -5.94 6.90
CA LYS A 156 -15.64 -6.52 6.37
C LYS A 156 -15.30 -7.53 5.28
N ASP A 157 -16.17 -8.53 5.12
CA ASP A 157 -16.16 -9.42 3.95
C ASP A 157 -16.41 -8.60 2.67
N TYR A 158 -15.33 -8.16 2.02
CA TYR A 158 -15.36 -7.50 0.72
C TYR A 158 -15.21 -8.53 -0.42
N SER A 159 -15.89 -9.66 -0.31
CA SER A 159 -15.88 -10.77 -1.27
C SER A 159 -16.55 -10.46 -2.63
N GLY A 160 -16.82 -9.20 -2.96
CA GLY A 160 -17.68 -8.85 -4.10
C GLY A 160 -17.51 -7.47 -4.73
N VAL A 161 -16.29 -6.94 -4.83
CA VAL A 161 -15.96 -5.97 -5.91
C VAL A 161 -15.28 -6.69 -7.07
#